data_AF-A0AAW9SIE1-F1
#
_entry.id   AF-A0AAW9SIE1-F1
#
_cell.length_a   1.000
_cell.length_b   1.000
_cell.length_c   1.000
_cell.angle_alpha   90.00
_cell.angle_beta   90.00
_cell.angle_gamma   90.00
#
_symmetry.space_group_name_H-M   'P 1'
#
loop_
_entity.id
_entity.type
_entity.pdbx_description
1 polymer ?
#
loop_
_entity_poly.entity_id
_entity_poly.type
_entity_poly.pdbx_seq_one_letter_code
_entity_poly.pdbx_strand_id
1 'polypeptide(L)'
;MLVAYFQIIIGLLATSFGMKKLLHFRSLMNKGKVSIGKVSGFHEKTEQGHRRYYPVISFHTQEHQLINSELHMGAKVPMFLKGEKLRIIYEEDNPKHIELFDFTYILSLFIILLGIVVIVLGGSKLV
;
A
#
# COMPACT_ATOMS: atom_id res chain seq x y z
N MET A 1 -22.70 4.42 -26.69
CA MET A 1 -22.69 3.00 -26.24
C MET A 1 -21.28 2.44 -26.05
N LEU A 2 -20.40 2.39 -27.07
CA LEU A 2 -19.04 1.84 -26.94
C LEU A 2 -18.22 2.39 -25.75
N VAL A 3 -18.25 3.72 -25.56
CA VAL A 3 -17.54 4.40 -24.46
C VAL A 3 -18.05 3.95 -23.08
N ALA A 4 -19.35 3.70 -22.94
CA ALA A 4 -19.93 3.26 -21.67
C ALA A 4 -19.46 1.84 -21.30
N TYR A 5 -19.41 0.93 -22.26
CA TYR A 5 -18.85 -0.41 -22.05
C TYR A 5 -17.37 -0.35 -21.65
N PHE A 6 -16.57 0.49 -22.30
CA PHE A 6 -15.16 0.66 -21.94
C PHE A 6 -14.98 1.17 -20.51
N GLN A 7 -15.80 2.14 -20.08
CA GLN A 7 -15.80 2.64 -18.70
C GLN A 7 -16.13 1.52 -17.70
N ILE A 8 -17.16 0.72 -17.96
CA ILE A 8 -17.55 -0.40 -17.09
C ILE A 8 -16.42 -1.43 -16.97
N ILE A 9 -15.75 -1.77 -18.09
CA ILE A 9 -14.61 -2.70 -18.09
C ILE A 9 -13.46 -2.16 -17.23
N ILE A 10 -13.09 -0.88 -17.40
CA ILE A 10 -12.03 -0.26 -16.58
C ILE A 10 -12.41 -0.28 -15.10
N GLY A 11 -13.65 0.07 -14.78
CA GLY A 11 -14.14 0.07 -13.41
C GLY A 11 -14.09 -1.32 -12.79
N LEU A 12 -14.51 -2.36 -13.51
CA LEU A 12 -14.42 -3.75 -13.06
C LEU A 12 -12.97 -4.19 -12.81
N LEU A 13 -12.04 -3.82 -13.69
CA LEU A 13 -10.62 -4.12 -13.52
C LEU A 13 -10.04 -3.43 -12.28
N ALA A 14 -10.35 -2.14 -12.10
CA ALA A 14 -9.91 -1.36 -10.94
C ALA A 14 -10.45 -1.96 -9.63
N THR A 15 -11.75 -2.24 -9.56
CA THR A 15 -12.38 -2.86 -8.38
C THR A 15 -11.79 -4.24 -8.10
N SER A 16 -11.58 -5.08 -9.12
CA SER A 16 -10.97 -6.40 -8.96
C SER A 16 -9.55 -6.31 -8.43
N PHE A 17 -8.76 -5.35 -8.91
CA PHE A 17 -7.40 -5.11 -8.42
C PHE A 17 -7.40 -4.64 -6.96
N GLY A 18 -8.23 -3.67 -6.60
CA GLY A 18 -8.38 -3.19 -5.22
C GLY A 18 -8.84 -4.31 -4.28
N MET A 19 -9.76 -5.17 -4.72
CA MET A 19 -10.22 -6.33 -3.95
C MET A 19 -9.10 -7.34 -3.70
N LYS A 20 -8.28 -7.68 -4.72
CA LYS A 20 -7.12 -8.56 -4.54
C LYS A 20 -6.14 -8.00 -3.52
N LYS A 21 -5.87 -6.70 -3.55
CA LYS A 21 -4.99 -6.02 -2.59
C LYS A 21 -5.56 -6.07 -1.16
N LEU A 22 -6.87 -5.88 -1.02
CA LEU A 22 -7.54 -5.99 0.27
C LEU A 22 -7.51 -7.42 0.83
N LEU A 23 -7.70 -8.43 -0.02
CA LEU A 23 -7.58 -9.84 0.37
C LEU A 23 -6.15 -10.21 0.76
N HIS A 24 -5.15 -9.71 0.02
CA HIS A 24 -3.75 -9.88 0.38
C HIS A 24 -3.44 -9.25 1.75
N PHE A 25 -3.92 -8.02 1.98
CA PHE A 25 -3.81 -7.35 3.27
C PHE A 25 -4.49 -8.13 4.40
N ARG A 26 -5.68 -8.69 4.17
CA ARG A 26 -6.33 -9.58 5.15
C ARG A 26 -5.53 -10.84 5.44
N SER A 27 -4.92 -11.44 4.42
CA SER A 27 -4.03 -12.59 4.61
C SER A 27 -2.79 -12.19 5.43
N LEU A 28 -2.20 -11.02 5.16
CA LEU A 28 -1.11 -10.48 5.95
C LEU A 28 -1.54 -10.25 7.40
N MET A 29 -2.73 -9.69 7.65
CA MET A 29 -3.26 -9.52 9.02
C MET A 29 -3.45 -10.83 9.77
N ASN A 30 -3.80 -11.91 9.08
CA ASN A 30 -4.00 -13.21 9.70
C ASN A 30 -2.69 -13.91 10.08
N LYS A 31 -1.60 -13.63 9.36
CA LYS A 31 -0.30 -14.32 9.54
C LYS A 31 0.78 -13.45 10.18
N GLY A 32 0.69 -12.13 9.99
CA GLY A 32 1.67 -11.16 10.45
C GLY A 32 1.37 -10.61 11.83
N LYS A 33 2.33 -9.87 12.36
CA LYS A 33 2.21 -9.17 13.64
C LYS A 33 2.21 -7.66 13.42
N VAL A 34 1.35 -6.98 14.15
CA VAL A 34 1.25 -5.52 14.13
C VAL A 34 2.24 -4.93 15.13
N SER A 35 3.00 -3.92 14.72
CA SER A 35 3.90 -3.15 15.59
C SER A 35 3.88 -1.67 15.22
N ILE A 36 4.39 -0.83 16.12
CA ILE A 36 4.60 0.59 15.86
C ILE A 36 6.06 0.76 15.45
N GLY A 37 6.27 1.09 14.18
CA GLY A 37 7.58 1.44 13.64
C GLY A 37 7.82 2.94 13.68
N LYS A 38 9.10 3.34 13.69
CA LYS A 38 9.55 4.72 13.61
C LYS A 38 10.40 4.90 12.36
N VAL A 39 10.14 5.95 11.59
CA VAL A 39 10.99 6.30 10.43
C VAL A 39 12.36 6.74 10.94
N SER A 40 13.39 5.93 10.72
CA SER A 40 14.76 6.23 11.16
C SER A 40 15.59 6.97 10.11
N GLY A 41 15.21 6.85 8.84
CA GLY A 41 15.88 7.53 7.74
C GLY A 41 15.32 7.15 6.38
N PHE A 42 16.10 7.42 5.33
CA PHE A 42 15.75 7.12 3.95
C PHE A 42 16.97 6.55 3.24
N HIS A 43 16.76 5.55 2.40
CA HIS A 43 17.71 5.15 1.38
C HIS A 43 17.39 5.88 0.08
N GLU A 44 18.38 6.59 -0.44
CA GLU A 44 18.29 7.23 -1.75
C GLU A 44 18.78 6.25 -2.82
N LYS A 45 17.93 5.98 -3.81
CA LYS A 45 18.29 5.17 -4.97
C LYS A 45 18.03 5.99 -6.23
N THR A 46 18.98 5.97 -7.16
CA THR A 46 18.79 6.59 -8.47
C THR A 46 18.30 5.51 -9.45
N GLU A 47 17.06 5.62 -9.86
CA GLU A 47 16.44 4.74 -10.86
C GLU A 47 16.13 5.56 -12.11
N GLN A 48 16.69 5.16 -13.26
CA GLN A 48 16.46 5.80 -14.55
C GLN A 48 16.73 7.33 -14.53
N GLY A 49 17.79 7.76 -13.83
CA GLY A 49 18.14 9.18 -13.70
C GLY A 49 17.28 9.98 -12.72
N HIS A 50 16.33 9.33 -12.03
CA HIS A 50 15.51 9.95 -11.00
C HIS A 50 15.88 9.43 -9.61
N ARG A 51 16.11 10.36 -8.68
CA ARG A 51 16.29 10.04 -7.26
C ARG A 51 14.96 9.63 -6.64
N ARG A 52 14.97 8.52 -5.91
CA ARG A 52 13.85 8.01 -5.11
C ARG A 52 14.31 7.79 -3.68
N TYR A 53 13.48 8.23 -2.74
CA TYR A 53 13.69 8.07 -1.31
C TYR A 53 12.82 6.93 -0.81
N TYR A 54 13.45 5.91 -0.28
CA TYR A 54 12.83 4.73 0.31
C TYR A 54 12.93 4.83 1.83
N PRO A 55 11.80 4.97 2.55
CA PRO A 55 11.81 5.14 3.99
C PRO A 55 12.30 3.87 4.70
N VAL A 56 13.17 4.06 5.69
CA VAL A 56 13.66 2.99 6.58
C VAL A 56 12.90 3.09 7.90
N ILE A 57 12.23 2.00 8.26
CA ILE A 57 11.42 1.87 9.46
C ILE A 57 12.16 1.00 10.47
N SER A 58 12.36 1.56 11.66
CA SER A 58 12.91 0.87 12.82
C SER A 58 11.78 0.44 13.75
N PHE A 59 11.71 -0.82 14.12
CA PHE A 59 10.68 -1.35 15.02
C PHE A 59 11.21 -2.54 15.83
N HIS A 60 10.51 -2.87 16.91
CA HIS A 60 10.81 -4.06 17.70
C HIS A 60 9.85 -5.21 17.32
N THR A 61 10.40 -6.41 17.17
CA THR A 61 9.60 -7.64 17.09
C THR A 61 9.03 -8.02 18.45
N GLN A 62 8.16 -9.04 18.50
CA GLN A 62 7.65 -9.58 19.78
C GLN A 62 8.78 -10.14 20.66
N GLU A 63 9.88 -10.59 20.05
CA GLU A 63 11.10 -11.04 20.75
C GLU A 63 12.03 -9.88 21.15
N HIS A 64 11.55 -8.63 21.09
CA HIS A 64 12.30 -7.41 21.43
C HIS A 64 13.52 -7.12 20.53
N GLN A 65 13.67 -7.84 19.42
CA GLN A 65 14.74 -7.59 18.46
C GLN A 65 14.47 -6.30 17.68
N LEU A 66 15.44 -5.41 17.64
CA LEU A 66 15.36 -4.18 16.83
C LEU A 66 15.64 -4.51 15.36
N ILE A 67 14.67 -4.24 14.51
CA ILE A 67 14.77 -4.44 13.06
C ILE A 67 14.66 -3.12 12.35
N ASN A 68 15.54 -2.92 11.37
CA ASN A 68 15.47 -1.84 10.40
C ASN A 68 15.07 -2.44 9.06
N SER A 69 13.92 -2.03 8.54
CA SER A 69 13.47 -2.47 7.22
C SER A 69 13.13 -1.29 6.32
N GLU A 70 13.50 -1.42 5.06
CA GLU A 70 13.17 -0.46 4.00
C GLU A 70 11.78 -0.79 3.46
N LEU A 71 10.91 0.21 3.36
CA LEU A 71 9.64 0.06 2.67
C LEU A 71 9.89 -0.06 1.16
N HIS A 72 9.21 -0.99 0.51
CA HIS A 72 9.30 -1.17 -0.95
C HIS A 72 8.76 0.02 -1.77
N MET A 73 8.13 0.99 -1.11
CA MET A 73 7.56 2.16 -1.75
C MET A 73 8.49 3.38 -1.62
N GLY A 74 9.17 3.70 -2.71
CA GLY A 74 9.97 4.90 -2.84
C GLY A 74 9.25 6.01 -3.60
N ALA A 75 9.54 7.26 -3.26
CA ALA A 75 8.99 8.43 -3.94
C ALA A 75 10.07 9.46 -4.28
N LYS A 76 9.81 10.33 -5.26
CA LYS A 76 10.73 11.44 -5.62
C LYS A 76 10.91 12.46 -4.50
N VAL A 77 9.91 12.56 -3.61
CA VAL A 77 9.93 13.40 -2.42
C VAL A 77 9.63 12.50 -1.22
N PRO A 78 10.27 12.70 -0.05
CA PRO A 78 9.97 11.92 1.15
C PRO A 78 8.49 12.00 1.51
N MET A 79 7.80 10.85 1.51
CA MET A 79 6.37 10.77 1.88
C MET A 79 6.13 10.82 3.40
N PHE A 80 7.19 10.59 4.18
CA PHE A 80 7.14 10.53 5.64
C PHE A 80 8.21 11.44 6.23
N LEU A 81 8.07 11.76 7.50
CA LEU A 81 9.05 12.54 8.25
C LEU A 81 9.93 11.62 9.10
N LYS A 82 11.22 11.97 9.22
CA LYS A 82 12.11 11.27 10.15
C LYS A 82 11.55 11.38 11.57
N GLY A 83 11.43 10.25 12.24
CA GLY A 83 10.90 10.14 13.59
C GLY A 83 9.39 9.94 13.68
N GLU A 84 8.67 10.02 12.55
CA GLU A 84 7.25 9.70 12.48
C GLU A 84 6.99 8.24 12.90
N LYS A 85 5.90 8.02 13.63
CA LYS A 85 5.46 6.70 14.07
C LYS A 85 4.39 6.19 13.13
N LEU A 86 4.59 4.99 12.60
CA LEU A 86 3.69 4.36 11.65
C LEU A 86 3.27 2.98 12.16
N ARG A 87 2.01 2.63 11.95
CA ARG A 87 1.53 1.28 12.21
C ARG A 87 1.95 0.38 11.06
N ILE A 88 2.73 -0.64 11.39
CA ILE A 88 3.24 -1.60 10.41
C ILE A 88 2.73 -3.00 10.70
N ILE A 89 2.71 -3.82 9.67
CA ILE A 89 2.59 -5.26 9.78
C ILE A 89 3.84 -5.92 9.21
N TYR A 90 4.35 -6.93 9.92
CA TYR A 90 5.50 -7.73 9.48
C TYR A 90 5.20 -9.22 9.55
N GLU A 91 5.87 -10.01 8.72
CA GLU A 91 5.79 -11.47 8.76
C GLU A 91 6.77 -12.05 9.79
N GLU A 92 6.34 -12.99 10.63
CA GLU A 92 7.25 -13.59 11.64
C GLU A 92 8.40 -14.36 11.01
N ASP A 93 8.12 -15.12 9.93
CA ASP A 93 9.11 -15.91 9.21
C ASP A 93 10.12 -15.02 8.44
N ASN A 94 9.73 -13.79 8.11
CA ASN A 94 10.58 -12.82 7.43
C ASN A 94 10.27 -11.39 7.92
N PRO A 95 10.81 -10.99 9.07
CA PRO A 95 10.44 -9.73 9.71
C PRO A 95 11.01 -8.50 9.00
N LYS A 96 11.81 -8.67 7.94
CA LYS A 96 12.17 -7.58 7.04
C LYS A 96 11.05 -7.26 6.05
N HIS A 97 10.14 -8.18 5.77
CA HIS A 97 8.99 -7.88 4.93
C HIS A 97 7.96 -7.09 5.74
N ILE A 98 7.85 -5.80 5.47
CA ILE A 98 6.94 -4.90 6.18
C ILE A 98 5.98 -4.19 5.22
N GLU A 99 4.74 -4.03 5.67
CA GLU A 99 3.75 -3.18 5.03
C GLU A 99 3.19 -2.14 5.99
N LEU A 100 2.79 -0.98 5.44
CA LEU A 100 2.09 0.06 6.18
C LEU A 100 0.62 -0.32 6.34
N PHE A 101 0.19 -0.51 7.58
CA PHE A 101 -1.15 -1.01 7.89
C PHE A 101 -2.24 -0.09 7.31
N ASP A 102 -2.20 1.18 7.69
CA ASP A 102 -3.24 2.14 7.33
C ASP A 102 -3.20 2.45 5.83
N PHE A 103 -2.00 2.61 5.25
CA PHE A 103 -1.84 2.96 3.85
C PHE A 103 -2.34 1.86 2.90
N THR A 104 -1.95 0.60 3.13
CA THR A 104 -2.40 -0.51 2.27
C THR A 104 -3.92 -0.67 2.32
N TYR A 105 -4.52 -0.56 3.51
CA TYR A 105 -5.96 -0.67 3.68
C TYR A 105 -6.73 0.49 3.01
N ILE A 106 -6.36 1.74 3.31
CA ILE A 106 -7.03 2.94 2.78
C ILE A 106 -6.89 2.99 1.25
N LEU A 107 -5.71 2.71 0.72
CA LEU A 107 -5.49 2.72 -0.73
C LEU A 107 -6.33 1.65 -1.43
N SER A 108 -6.49 0.46 -0.82
CA SER A 108 -7.33 -0.60 -1.38
C SER A 108 -8.81 -0.18 -1.45
N LEU A 109 -9.32 0.43 -0.36
CA LEU A 109 -10.69 0.96 -0.34
C LEU A 109 -10.90 2.09 -1.35
N PHE A 110 -9.93 3.00 -1.47
CA PHE A 110 -9.99 4.10 -2.43
C PHE A 110 -10.07 3.60 -3.89
N ILE A 111 -9.26 2.61 -4.25
CA ILE A 111 -9.28 2.00 -5.60
C ILE A 111 -10.62 1.32 -5.87
N ILE A 112 -11.17 0.59 -4.89
CA ILE A 112 -12.49 -0.06 -5.02
C ILE A 112 -13.57 0.99 -5.25
N LEU A 113 -13.59 2.05 -4.44
CA LEU A 113 -14.57 3.13 -4.53
C LEU A 113 -14.51 3.83 -5.90
N LEU A 114 -13.30 4.14 -6.37
CA LEU A 114 -13.08 4.75 -7.68
C LEU A 114 -13.60 3.84 -8.80
N GLY A 115 -13.34 2.53 -8.74
CA GLY A 115 -13.86 1.56 -9.70
C GLY A 115 -15.40 1.53 -9.72
N ILE A 116 -16.05 1.53 -8.54
CA ILE A 116 -17.51 1.57 -8.42
C ILE A 116 -18.08 2.85 -9.06
N VAL A 117 -17.50 4.02 -8.76
CA VAL A 117 -17.93 5.30 -9.34
C VAL A 117 -17.85 5.26 -10.87
N VAL A 118 -16.77 4.74 -11.43
CA VAL A 118 -16.59 4.61 -12.88
C VAL A 118 -17.66 3.67 -13.49
N ILE A 119 -17.99 2.56 -12.83
CA ILE A 119 -19.05 1.64 -13.28
C ILE A 119 -20.40 2.36 -13.29
N VAL A 120 -20.75 3.08 -12.21
CA VAL A 120 -22.03 3.81 -12.10
C VAL A 120 -22.17 4.86 -13.20
N LEU A 121 -21.11 5.65 -13.43
CA LEU A 121 -21.08 6.68 -14.49
C LEU A 121 -21.14 6.09 -15.91
N GLY A 122 -20.62 4.88 -16.11
CA GLY A 122 -20.76 4.15 -17.36
C GLY A 122 -22.17 3.62 -17.55
N GLY A 123 -22.73 2.98 -16.51
CA GLY A 123 -24.08 2.41 -16.51
C GLY A 123 -25.19 3.44 -16.71
N SER A 124 -25.06 4.63 -16.13
CA SER A 124 -26.04 5.71 -16.29
C SER A 124 -26.18 6.24 -17.71
N LYS A 125 -25.27 5.87 -18.63
CA LYS A 125 -25.30 6.25 -20.06
C LYS A 125 -25.88 5.16 -20.96
N LEU A 126 -26.24 4.01 -20.38
CA LEU A 126 -26.85 2.87 -21.06
C LEU A 126 -28.37 2.81 -20.85
N VAL A 127 -28.88 3.49 -19.81
CA VAL A 127 -30.30 3.74 -19.55
C VAL A 127 -30.73 4.97 -20.33
#